data_AF-A0A3N8A9D6-F1
#
_entry.id   AF-A0A3N8A9D6-F1
#
_cell.length_a   1.000
_cell.length_b   1.000
_cell.length_c   1.000
_cell.angle_alpha   90.00
_cell.angle_beta   90.00
_cell.angle_gamma   90.00
#
_symmetry.space_group_name_H-M   'P 1'
#
loop_
_entity.id
_entity.type
_entity.pdbx_description
1 polymer ?
#
loop_
_entity_poly.entity_id
_entity_poly.type
_entity_poly.pdbx_seq_one_letter_code
_entity_poly.pdbx_strand_id
1 'polypeptide(L)'
;MIPPITDPLGRHWRQPPRREILVDDEHAVMTRSTFEKLAEYSASRPTGVYPGKMWRAIYDDGAFLRWYGIVDGRPDLYSNNQRLILLVEDPK
;
A
#
# COMPACT_ATOMS: atom_id res chain seq x y z
N MET A 1 -2.91 -6.52 -8.28
CA MET A 1 -4.04 -5.62 -7.90
C MET A 1 -4.10 -5.50 -6.37
N ILE A 2 -4.43 -4.32 -5.81
CA ILE A 2 -4.63 -4.14 -4.35
C ILE A 2 -6.11 -4.38 -4.04
N PRO A 3 -6.46 -5.33 -3.15
CA PRO A 3 -7.86 -5.62 -2.84
C PRO A 3 -8.51 -4.51 -2.01
N PRO A 4 -9.85 -4.39 -2.03
CA PRO A 4 -10.55 -3.47 -1.13
C PRO A 4 -10.42 -3.94 0.33
N ILE A 5 -10.41 -2.98 1.27
CA ILE A 5 -10.48 -3.29 2.70
C ILE A 5 -11.92 -3.63 3.07
N THR A 6 -12.15 -4.87 3.49
CA THR A 6 -13.45 -5.34 4.02
C THR A 6 -13.40 -5.70 5.50
N ASP A 7 -12.21 -5.74 6.09
CA ASP A 7 -12.01 -6.06 7.50
C ASP A 7 -12.49 -4.91 8.41
N PRO A 8 -13.22 -5.18 9.51
CA PRO A 8 -13.69 -4.16 10.44
C PRO A 8 -12.58 -3.30 11.06
N LEU A 9 -11.38 -3.86 11.27
CA LEU A 9 -10.22 -3.12 11.77
C LEU A 9 -9.72 -2.08 10.76
N GLY A 10 -10.12 -2.21 9.49
CA GLY A 10 -9.89 -1.25 8.42
C GLY A 10 -10.33 0.17 8.77
N ARG A 11 -11.41 0.32 9.55
CA ARG A 11 -11.93 1.64 9.97
C ARG A 11 -10.95 2.46 10.81
N HIS A 12 -9.96 1.81 11.40
CA HIS A 12 -8.93 2.44 12.23
C HIS A 12 -7.63 2.72 11.46
N TRP A 13 -7.54 2.30 10.20
CA TRP A 13 -6.36 2.51 9.38
C TRP A 13 -6.59 3.60 8.35
N ARG A 14 -5.79 4.66 8.44
CA ARG A 14 -5.84 5.78 7.49
C ARG A 14 -4.86 5.51 6.35
N GLN A 15 -5.37 5.53 5.13
CA GLN A 15 -4.60 5.38 3.89
C GLN A 15 -5.31 6.14 2.76
N PRO A 16 -4.62 6.53 1.68
CA PRO A 16 -5.27 7.17 0.54
C PRO A 16 -6.32 6.26 -0.13
N PRO A 17 -7.29 6.84 -0.85
CA PRO A 17 -8.16 6.08 -1.75
C PRO A 17 -7.35 5.29 -2.78
N ARG A 18 -7.69 4.01 -3.01
CA ARG A 18 -6.98 3.15 -3.98
C ARG A 18 -6.93 3.73 -5.40
N ARG A 19 -7.91 4.54 -5.79
CA ARG A 19 -7.98 5.20 -7.10
C ARG A 19 -6.91 6.28 -7.30
N GLU A 20 -6.33 6.81 -6.23
CA GLU A 20 -5.24 7.80 -6.28
C GLU A 20 -3.88 7.15 -6.59
N ILE A 21 -3.82 5.82 -6.69
CA ILE A 21 -2.60 5.06 -6.92
C ILE A 21 -2.77 4.19 -8.16
N LEU A 22 -1.94 4.37 -9.17
CA LEU A 22 -1.83 3.43 -10.30
C LEU A 22 -0.77 2.39 -9.96
N VAL A 23 -1.04 1.11 -10.22
CA VAL A 23 -0.13 0.02 -9.84
C VAL A 23 -0.06 -0.98 -10.97
N ASP A 24 1.15 -1.30 -11.40
CA ASP A 24 1.46 -2.39 -12.32
C ASP A 24 2.30 -3.47 -11.61
N ASP A 25 3.06 -4.26 -12.37
CA ASP A 25 3.87 -5.35 -11.83
C ASP A 25 5.20 -4.94 -11.20
N GLU A 26 5.65 -3.70 -11.41
CA GLU A 26 6.94 -3.19 -10.93
C GLU A 26 6.80 -1.91 -10.10
N HIS A 27 5.87 -1.04 -10.50
CA HIS A 27 5.74 0.33 -10.03
C HIS A 27 4.35 0.64 -9.44
N ALA A 28 4.36 1.64 -8.56
CA ALA A 28 3.19 2.33 -8.06
C ALA A 28 3.35 3.83 -8.32
N VAL A 29 2.50 4.39 -9.18
CA VAL A 29 2.51 5.81 -9.52
C VAL A 29 1.46 6.54 -8.69
N MET A 30 1.86 7.62 -8.02
CA MET A 30 0.97 8.45 -7.22
C MET A 30 1.52 9.87 -7.05
N THR A 31 0.69 10.81 -6.59
CA THR A 31 1.15 12.16 -6.28
C THR A 31 1.89 12.22 -4.95
N ARG A 32 2.62 13.32 -4.69
CA ARG A 32 3.29 13.54 -3.40
C ARG A 32 2.27 13.62 -2.25
N SER A 33 1.15 14.31 -2.44
CA SER A 33 0.08 14.37 -1.42
C SER A 33 -0.52 13.00 -1.11
N THR A 34 -0.62 12.11 -2.10
CA THR A 34 -1.08 10.73 -1.92
C THR A 34 -0.06 9.91 -1.13
N PHE A 35 1.22 10.05 -1.47
CA PHE A 35 2.33 9.39 -0.79
C PHE A 35 2.42 9.75 0.70
N GLU A 36 2.17 11.01 1.05
CA GLU A 36 2.21 11.50 2.44
C GLU A 36 1.05 10.98 3.31
N LYS A 37 -0.06 10.55 2.70
CA LYS A 37 -1.17 9.88 3.40
C LYS A 37 -0.85 8.43 3.78
N LEU A 38 0.19 7.82 3.22
CA LEU A 38 0.59 6.46 3.57
C LEU A 38 1.37 6.46 4.88
N ALA A 39 0.95 5.61 5.82
CA ALA A 39 1.72 5.39 7.04
C ALA A 39 3.11 4.81 6.69
N GLU A 40 4.15 5.26 7.37
CA GLU A 40 5.52 4.82 7.12
C GLU A 40 5.89 3.63 8.01
N TYR A 41 6.33 2.54 7.40
CA TYR A 41 6.83 1.33 8.05
C TYR A 41 8.07 0.82 7.30
N SER A 42 9.16 1.59 7.36
CA SER A 42 10.44 1.27 6.69
C SER A 42 11.19 0.12 7.38
N ALA A 43 11.17 0.09 8.71
CA ALA A 43 11.89 -0.89 9.54
C ALA A 43 10.99 -1.96 10.18
N SER A 44 9.68 -1.96 9.89
CA SER A 44 8.74 -2.88 10.52
C SER A 44 7.52 -3.16 9.63
N ARG A 45 6.51 -3.85 10.17
CA ARG A 45 5.24 -4.11 9.49
C ARG A 45 4.09 -3.64 10.38
N PRO A 46 3.01 -3.10 9.80
CA PRO A 46 1.85 -2.74 10.58
C PRO A 46 1.17 -3.98 11.17
N THR A 47 0.74 -3.88 12.42
CA THR A 47 -0.10 -4.87 13.11
C THR A 47 -1.51 -4.88 12.54
N GLY A 48 -2.29 -5.94 12.78
CA GLY A 48 -3.62 -6.09 12.16
C GLY A 48 -3.49 -6.36 10.66
N VAL A 49 -3.37 -7.64 10.33
CA VAL A 49 -3.12 -8.13 8.95
C VAL A 49 -4.46 -8.43 8.29
N TYR A 50 -4.80 -7.64 7.27
CA TYR A 50 -5.99 -7.85 6.45
C TYR A 50 -5.74 -7.32 5.03
N PRO A 51 -6.43 -7.89 4.01
CA PRO A 51 -6.25 -7.48 2.62
C PRO A 51 -6.52 -5.99 2.40
N GLY A 52 -5.71 -5.38 1.53
CA GLY A 52 -5.90 -4.00 1.05
C GLY A 52 -5.29 -2.93 1.94
N LYS A 53 -4.83 -3.31 3.13
CA LYS A 53 -4.02 -2.46 3.99
C LYS A 53 -2.71 -2.14 3.29
N MET A 54 -2.42 -0.84 3.14
CA MET A 54 -1.20 -0.38 2.46
C MET A 54 -0.44 0.67 3.27
N TRP A 55 0.87 0.71 3.04
CA TRP A 55 1.83 1.57 3.72
C TRP A 55 3.03 1.87 2.82
N ARG A 56 3.83 2.86 3.19
CA ARG A 56 5.10 3.17 2.53
C ARG A 56 6.28 2.62 3.32
N ALA A 57 7.33 2.22 2.61
CA ALA A 57 8.65 1.94 3.18
C ALA A 57 9.69 2.75 2.41
N ILE A 58 10.60 3.41 3.11
CA ILE A 58 11.61 4.30 2.52
C ILE A 58 12.99 3.72 2.82
N TYR A 59 13.79 3.56 1.79
CA TYR A 59 15.16 3.08 1.82
C TYR A 59 16.05 4.01 0.99
N ASP A 60 17.36 3.79 1.06
CA ASP A 60 18.36 4.63 0.35
C ASP A 60 18.17 4.60 -1.17
N ASP A 61 17.64 3.49 -1.71
CA ASP A 61 17.42 3.27 -3.15
C ASP A 61 16.01 3.67 -3.63
N GLY A 62 15.11 4.08 -2.73
CA GLY A 62 13.79 4.58 -3.09
C GLY A 62 12.70 4.33 -2.06
N ALA A 63 11.48 4.69 -2.46
CA ALA A 63 10.28 4.44 -1.66
C ALA A 63 9.45 3.33 -2.30
N PHE A 64 8.84 2.48 -1.47
CA PHE A 64 8.04 1.35 -1.91
C PHE A 64 6.63 1.43 -1.34
N LEU A 65 5.64 1.14 -2.17
CA LEU A 65 4.28 0.89 -1.74
C LEU A 65 4.19 -0.58 -1.37
N ARG A 66 3.75 -0.88 -0.16
CA ARG A 66 3.50 -2.24 0.30
C ARG A 66 2.03 -2.44 0.64
N TRP A 67 1.53 -3.65 0.45
CA TRP A 67 0.17 -4.01 0.85
C TRP A 67 0.00 -5.50 1.12
N TYR A 68 -0.98 -5.80 1.97
CA TYR A 68 -1.44 -7.17 2.16
C TYR A 68 -2.41 -7.58 1.03
N GLY A 69 -2.11 -8.67 0.34
CA GLY A 69 -2.93 -9.23 -0.73
C GLY A 69 -3.60 -10.55 -0.36
N ILE A 70 -4.51 -11.01 -1.22
CA ILE A 70 -5.19 -12.30 -1.10
C ILE A 70 -4.31 -13.37 -1.76
N VAL A 71 -4.30 -14.58 -1.19
CA VAL A 71 -3.66 -15.77 -1.79
C VAL A 71 -4.75 -16.77 -2.16
N ASP A 72 -4.85 -17.11 -3.43
CA ASP A 72 -5.89 -18.01 -3.92
C ASP A 72 -5.79 -19.40 -3.28
N GLY A 73 -6.92 -19.91 -2.80
CA GLY A 73 -7.00 -21.20 -2.12
C GLY A 73 -6.42 -21.23 -0.70
N ARG A 74 -5.93 -20.11 -0.16
CA ARG A 74 -5.33 -20.03 1.19
C ARG A 74 -5.95 -18.91 2.03
N PRO A 75 -7.13 -19.14 2.64
CA PRO A 75 -7.81 -18.12 3.43
C PRO A 75 -7.08 -17.78 4.75
N ASP A 76 -6.12 -18.62 5.15
CA ASP A 76 -5.29 -18.46 6.33
C ASP A 76 -4.04 -17.59 6.08
N LEU A 77 -3.77 -17.22 4.82
CA LEU A 77 -2.57 -16.49 4.42
C LEU A 77 -2.90 -15.22 3.65
N TYR A 78 -2.04 -14.23 3.87
CA TYR A 78 -2.02 -12.99 3.10
C TYR A 78 -0.63 -12.80 2.48
N SER A 79 -0.59 -12.38 1.22
CA SER A 79 0.67 -12.01 0.57
C SER A 79 1.14 -10.65 1.08
N ASN A 80 2.44 -10.43 1.14
CA ASN A 80 3.02 -9.10 1.38
C ASN A 80 3.68 -8.64 0.08
N ASN A 81 2.99 -7.74 -0.62
CA ASN A 81 3.39 -7.29 -1.94
C ASN A 81 4.13 -5.96 -1.84
N GLN A 82 4.99 -5.66 -2.82
CA GLN A 82 5.67 -4.37 -2.91
C GLN A 82 5.86 -3.91 -4.36
N ARG A 83 5.87 -2.58 -4.56
CA ARG A 83 6.19 -1.92 -5.84
C ARG A 83 6.97 -0.65 -5.58
N LEU A 84 7.90 -0.32 -6.48
CA LEU A 84 8.67 0.92 -6.41
C LEU A 84 7.73 2.12 -6.65
N ILE A 85 7.81 3.15 -5.82
CA ILE A 85 6.98 4.35 -5.95
C ILE A 85 7.61 5.32 -6.94
N LEU A 86 6.83 5.73 -7.93
CA LEU A 86 7.14 6.85 -8.82
C LEU A 86 6.21 8.02 -8.46
N LEU A 87 6.81 9.13 -8.03
CA LEU A 87 6.06 10.34 -7.67
C LEU A 87 5.81 11.19 -8.90
N VAL A 88 4.56 11.62 -9.08
CA VAL A 88 4.16 12.62 -10.07
C VAL A 88 3.73 13.92 -9.40
N GLU A 89 3.74 15.02 -10.15
CA GLU A 89 3.25 16.31 -9.65
C GLU A 89 1.76 16.22 -9.28
N ASP A 90 1.36 16.94 -8.23
CA ASP A 90 -0.04 17.10 -7.90
C ASP A 90 -0.75 17.91 -9.02
N PRO A 91 -2.00 17.56 -9.39
CA PRO A 91 -2.76 18.34 -10.36
C PRO A 91 -2.87 19.80 -9.91
N LYS A 92 -2.66 20.73 -10.85
CA LYS A 92 -2.88 22.17 -10.62
C LYS A 92 -4.34 22.53 -10.48
#